data_AF-A0A753NYV7-F1
#
_entry.id   AF-A0A753NYV7-F1
#
_cell.length_a   1.000
_cell.length_b   1.000
_cell.length_c   1.000
_cell.angle_alpha   90.00
_cell.angle_beta   90.00
_cell.angle_gamma   90.00
#
_symmetry.space_group_name_H-M   'P 1'
#
loop_
_entity.id
_entity.type
_entity.pdbx_description
1 polymer ?
#
loop_
_entity_poly.entity_id
_entity_poly.type
_entity_poly.pdbx_seq_one_letter_code
_entity_poly.pdbx_strand_id
1 'polypeptide(L)'
;RATVNHSRIVHQVQLYGDATITLAFIEHRAEVFDFALIEGNKDNNVWICDCAKVYGHARVIAGTEEDAIPTLRYSSQVAEHALIEGNCVLKHHVLVGGHAEIRGGPILLDDRVLIEGQACIQGEILIEHQVEISGRATVIAFDGNTIHLRGPKVINGEDRITRTPLVGSL
;
A
#
# COMPACT_ATOMS: atom_id res chain seq x y z
N ARG A 1 -18.33 11.79 10.04
CA ARG A 1 -17.39 12.84 10.54
C ARG A 1 -16.05 12.15 10.76
N ALA A 2 -14.96 12.65 10.17
CA ALA A 2 -13.65 12.03 10.36
C ALA A 2 -13.16 12.16 11.81
N THR A 3 -12.53 11.11 12.31
CA THR A 3 -11.96 11.03 13.67
C THR A 3 -10.44 11.01 13.57
N VAL A 4 -9.76 11.88 14.31
CA VAL A 4 -8.29 12.03 14.29
C VAL A 4 -7.76 11.96 15.71
N ASN A 5 -6.82 11.05 15.96
CA ASN A 5 -6.20 10.80 17.26
C ASN A 5 -4.67 10.80 17.15
N HIS A 6 -3.97 11.51 18.04
CA HIS A 6 -2.50 11.53 18.12
C HIS A 6 -1.78 11.62 16.76
N SER A 7 -2.31 12.41 15.85
CA SER A 7 -1.83 12.51 14.47
C SER A 7 -1.48 13.95 14.13
N ARG A 8 -0.53 14.13 13.22
CA ARG A 8 -0.08 15.44 12.75
C ARG A 8 -0.54 15.66 11.32
N ILE A 9 -1.40 16.65 11.14
CA ILE A 9 -1.99 17.04 9.85
C ILE A 9 -1.46 18.42 9.47
N VAL A 10 -0.86 18.55 8.28
CA VAL A 10 -0.22 19.80 7.84
C VAL A 10 -0.58 20.15 6.39
N HIS A 11 -0.38 21.41 6.00
CA HIS A 11 -0.67 21.96 4.67
C HIS A 11 -2.17 21.99 4.31
N GLN A 12 -2.58 21.38 3.19
CA GLN A 12 -3.92 21.47 2.58
C GLN A 12 -4.64 20.11 2.55
N VAL A 13 -4.37 19.26 3.54
CA VAL A 13 -4.97 17.92 3.68
C VAL A 13 -6.49 18.00 3.85
N GLN A 14 -7.22 17.09 3.21
CA GLN A 14 -8.67 16.97 3.36
C GLN A 14 -9.02 15.67 4.08
N LEU A 15 -9.68 15.79 5.24
CA LEU A 15 -10.19 14.65 6.02
C LEU A 15 -11.70 14.77 6.16
N TYR A 16 -12.46 13.83 5.60
CA TYR A 16 -13.92 13.86 5.61
C TYR A 16 -14.51 12.44 5.63
N GLY A 17 -15.83 12.29 5.47
CA GLY A 17 -16.49 10.99 5.64
C GLY A 17 -16.47 10.51 7.09
N ASP A 18 -16.37 9.20 7.28
CA ASP A 18 -16.26 8.46 8.55
C ASP A 18 -14.85 7.87 8.74
N ALA A 19 -13.84 8.48 8.11
CA ALA A 19 -12.45 8.06 8.22
C ALA A 19 -11.96 8.12 9.66
N THR A 20 -11.15 7.13 10.06
CA THR A 20 -10.52 7.05 11.38
C THR A 20 -9.01 7.06 11.22
N ILE A 21 -8.35 8.05 11.81
CA ILE A 21 -6.92 8.29 11.70
C ILE A 21 -6.30 8.32 13.10
N THR A 22 -5.35 7.42 13.37
CA THR A 22 -4.63 7.32 14.64
C THR A 22 -3.13 7.19 14.37
N LEU A 23 -2.30 7.97 15.07
CA LEU A 23 -0.83 7.91 14.99
C LEU A 23 -0.31 8.00 13.55
N ALA A 24 -0.73 9.05 12.84
CA ALA A 24 -0.35 9.29 11.46
C ALA A 24 0.28 10.68 11.23
N PHE A 25 1.13 10.77 10.22
CA PHE A 25 1.63 12.02 9.66
C PHE A 25 1.06 12.19 8.24
N ILE A 26 0.22 13.21 8.05
CA ILE A 26 -0.48 13.46 6.78
C ILE A 26 -0.18 14.89 6.33
N GLU A 27 0.31 15.05 5.10
CA GLU A 27 0.78 16.34 4.59
C GLU A 27 0.40 16.65 3.13
N HIS A 28 0.73 17.88 2.72
CA HIS A 28 0.51 18.43 1.37
C HIS A 28 -0.98 18.52 1.02
N ARG A 29 -1.42 17.78 0.00
CA ARG A 29 -2.81 17.73 -0.49
C ARG A 29 -3.35 16.30 -0.42
N ALA A 30 -2.86 15.51 0.53
CA ALA A 30 -3.38 14.18 0.77
C ALA A 30 -4.86 14.22 1.19
N GLU A 31 -5.60 13.17 0.85
CA GLU A 31 -7.01 13.05 1.21
C GLU A 31 -7.28 11.71 1.89
N VAL A 32 -8.02 11.73 3.00
CA VAL A 32 -8.50 10.51 3.67
C VAL A 32 -9.98 10.65 3.95
N PHE A 33 -10.80 9.75 3.39
CA PHE A 33 -12.25 9.87 3.44
C PHE A 33 -12.98 8.53 3.38
N ASP A 34 -14.31 8.56 3.24
CA ASP A 34 -15.21 7.40 3.35
C ASP A 34 -15.05 6.67 4.69
N PHE A 35 -14.79 5.36 4.69
CA PHE A 35 -14.58 4.53 5.87
C PHE A 35 -13.11 4.14 6.05
N ALA A 36 -12.18 4.91 5.48
CA ALA A 36 -10.75 4.63 5.54
C ALA A 36 -10.24 4.55 6.99
N LEU A 37 -9.40 3.57 7.26
CA LEU A 37 -8.72 3.38 8.54
C LEU A 37 -7.22 3.58 8.37
N ILE A 38 -6.68 4.56 9.08
CA ILE A 38 -5.24 4.80 9.20
C ILE A 38 -4.83 4.55 10.64
N GLU A 39 -3.96 3.58 10.87
CA GLU A 39 -3.61 3.12 12.21
C GLU A 39 -2.11 2.93 12.36
N GLY A 40 -1.44 3.92 12.97
CA GLY A 40 -0.11 3.75 13.52
C GLY A 40 -0.14 3.09 14.90
N ASN A 41 1.04 2.83 15.46
CA ASN A 41 1.24 2.30 16.80
C ASN A 41 2.32 3.10 17.55
N LYS A 42 2.70 2.64 18.74
CA LYS A 42 3.66 3.35 19.61
C LYS A 42 5.07 3.44 19.01
N ASP A 43 5.41 2.54 18.09
CA ASP A 43 6.75 2.40 17.51
C ASP A 43 6.78 3.02 16.10
N ASN A 44 5.72 2.84 15.31
CA ASN A 44 5.62 3.28 13.92
C ASN A 44 4.36 4.10 13.66
N ASN A 45 4.52 5.27 13.03
CA ASN A 45 3.39 6.04 12.49
C ASN A 45 2.98 5.52 11.11
N VAL A 46 1.92 6.08 10.53
CA VAL A 46 1.60 5.96 9.09
C VAL A 46 1.84 7.28 8.38
N TRP A 47 2.47 7.26 7.21
CA TRP A 47 2.83 8.47 6.45
C TRP A 47 2.02 8.56 5.15
N ILE A 48 1.31 9.67 4.95
CA ILE A 48 0.53 9.94 3.74
C ILE A 48 0.88 11.34 3.24
N CYS A 49 1.54 11.40 2.09
CA CYS A 49 2.16 12.63 1.58
C CYS A 49 1.61 13.02 0.21
N ASP A 50 1.98 14.22 -0.23
CA ASP A 50 1.79 14.74 -1.59
C ASP A 50 0.32 14.88 -2.02
N CYS A 51 -0.17 14.07 -2.94
CA CYS A 51 -1.55 14.02 -3.43
C CYS A 51 -2.12 12.59 -3.27
N ALA A 52 -1.55 11.80 -2.36
CA ALA A 52 -1.99 10.44 -2.11
C ALA A 52 -3.38 10.43 -1.46
N LYS A 53 -4.16 9.37 -1.76
CA LYS A 53 -5.54 9.25 -1.25
C LYS A 53 -5.80 7.89 -0.63
N VAL A 54 -6.51 7.88 0.49
CA VAL A 54 -7.03 6.65 1.12
C VAL A 54 -8.52 6.78 1.34
N TYR A 55 -9.31 5.88 0.76
CA TYR A 55 -10.77 5.97 0.75
C TYR A 55 -11.45 4.61 0.60
N GLY A 56 -12.78 4.58 0.45
CA GLY A 56 -13.56 3.35 0.56
C GLY A 56 -13.49 2.77 1.99
N HIS A 57 -13.27 1.46 2.08
CA HIS A 57 -13.00 0.70 3.32
C HIS A 57 -11.52 0.33 3.46
N ALA A 58 -10.63 1.06 2.78
CA ALA A 58 -9.20 0.81 2.80
C ALA A 58 -8.61 0.90 4.22
N ARG A 59 -7.64 0.03 4.51
CA ARG A 59 -6.94 -0.01 5.79
C ARG A 59 -5.45 0.13 5.56
N VAL A 60 -4.81 1.10 6.21
CA VAL A 60 -3.36 1.31 6.18
C VAL A 60 -2.85 1.28 7.61
N ILE A 61 -2.09 0.24 7.95
CA ILE A 61 -1.76 -0.12 9.33
C ILE A 61 -0.24 -0.26 9.48
N ALA A 62 0.33 0.39 10.49
CA ALA A 62 1.75 0.25 10.76
C ALA A 62 2.10 -1.12 11.34
N GLY A 63 3.22 -1.69 10.87
CA GLY A 63 3.73 -2.95 11.41
C GLY A 63 4.40 -2.76 12.77
N THR A 64 4.72 -3.87 13.44
CA THR A 64 5.40 -3.88 14.75
C THR A 64 6.92 -3.98 14.65
N GLU A 65 7.47 -4.26 13.46
CA GLU A 65 8.90 -4.31 13.21
C GLU A 65 9.52 -2.90 13.22
N GLU A 66 10.84 -2.81 13.36
CA GLU A 66 11.56 -1.53 13.28
C GLU A 66 11.35 -0.90 11.90
N ASP A 67 11.03 0.41 11.87
CA ASP A 67 10.75 1.17 10.66
C ASP A 67 9.63 0.59 9.76
N ALA A 68 8.69 -0.16 10.33
CA ALA A 68 7.52 -0.69 9.63
C ALA A 68 6.44 0.36 9.41
N ILE A 69 6.82 1.47 8.76
CA ILE A 69 6.04 2.67 8.49
C ILE A 69 5.43 2.59 7.07
N PRO A 70 4.11 2.35 6.93
CA PRO A 70 3.45 2.44 5.65
C PRO A 70 3.53 3.88 5.15
N THR A 71 4.06 4.06 3.95
CA THR A 71 4.37 5.37 3.36
C THR A 71 3.74 5.49 1.98
N LEU A 72 2.70 6.31 1.87
CA LEU A 72 2.02 6.63 0.62
C LEU A 72 2.52 7.99 0.10
N ARG A 73 3.04 8.01 -1.13
CA ARG A 73 3.62 9.21 -1.74
C ARG A 73 3.00 9.54 -3.09
N TYR A 74 3.33 10.72 -3.59
CA TYR A 74 2.95 11.22 -4.91
C TYR A 74 1.43 11.18 -5.13
N SER A 75 0.97 10.41 -6.11
CA SER A 75 -0.44 10.24 -6.50
C SER A 75 -0.95 8.83 -6.21
N SER A 76 -0.27 8.09 -5.32
CA SER A 76 -0.68 6.73 -4.95
C SER A 76 -2.02 6.71 -4.23
N GLN A 77 -2.79 5.65 -4.45
CA GLN A 77 -4.13 5.50 -3.90
C GLN A 77 -4.35 4.11 -3.31
N VAL A 78 -5.03 4.06 -2.17
CA VAL A 78 -5.52 2.81 -1.56
C VAL A 78 -7.02 2.96 -1.34
N ALA A 79 -7.79 2.06 -1.91
CA ALA A 79 -9.24 2.20 -2.01
C ALA A 79 -9.97 0.88 -1.76
N GLU A 80 -11.30 0.92 -1.89
CA GLU A 80 -12.17 -0.27 -1.82
C GLU A 80 -11.98 -1.04 -0.51
N HIS A 81 -11.63 -2.33 -0.53
CA HIS A 81 -11.39 -3.14 0.68
C HIS A 81 -9.91 -3.50 0.85
N ALA A 82 -9.00 -2.75 0.20
CA ALA A 82 -7.58 -3.04 0.24
C ALA A 82 -6.98 -2.85 1.64
N LEU A 83 -6.00 -3.69 1.96
CA LEU A 83 -5.24 -3.63 3.19
C LEU A 83 -3.74 -3.52 2.91
N ILE A 84 -3.12 -2.49 3.48
CA ILE A 84 -1.68 -2.30 3.52
C ILE A 84 -1.22 -2.38 4.97
N GLU A 85 -0.27 -3.27 5.27
CA GLU A 85 0.30 -3.42 6.60
C GLU A 85 1.83 -3.57 6.56
N GLY A 86 2.54 -2.87 7.45
CA GLY A 86 3.98 -3.04 7.61
C GLY A 86 4.84 -2.05 6.82
N ASN A 87 6.07 -2.44 6.49
CA ASN A 87 7.04 -1.60 5.80
C ASN A 87 6.73 -1.56 4.28
N CYS A 88 5.73 -0.76 3.91
CA CYS A 88 5.26 -0.62 2.54
C CYS A 88 5.44 0.81 2.03
N VAL A 89 6.06 1.00 0.87
CA VAL A 89 6.23 2.31 0.23
C VAL A 89 5.54 2.31 -1.14
N LEU A 90 4.52 3.16 -1.28
CA LEU A 90 3.77 3.36 -2.52
C LEU A 90 4.18 4.69 -3.15
N LYS A 91 4.67 4.65 -4.39
CA LYS A 91 5.19 5.83 -5.10
C LYS A 91 4.33 6.26 -6.30
N HIS A 92 4.89 6.33 -7.50
CA HIS A 92 4.27 7.03 -8.63
C HIS A 92 3.19 6.18 -9.29
N HIS A 93 1.97 6.69 -9.37
CA HIS A 93 0.85 6.05 -10.08
C HIS A 93 0.58 4.62 -9.60
N VAL A 94 0.62 4.39 -8.28
CA VAL A 94 0.24 3.12 -7.67
C VAL A 94 -1.22 3.17 -7.26
N LEU A 95 -2.00 2.16 -7.62
CA LEU A 95 -3.36 1.97 -7.13
C LEU A 95 -3.49 0.57 -6.51
N VAL A 96 -3.92 0.52 -5.25
CA VAL A 96 -4.28 -0.73 -4.57
C VAL A 96 -5.76 -0.68 -4.22
N GLY A 97 -6.52 -1.65 -4.74
CA GLY A 97 -7.95 -1.78 -4.56
C GLY A 97 -8.39 -3.23 -4.37
N GLY A 98 -9.64 -3.52 -4.67
CA GLY A 98 -10.30 -4.79 -4.46
C GLY A 98 -10.31 -5.18 -2.99
N HIS A 99 -10.13 -6.47 -2.76
CA HIS A 99 -9.81 -7.10 -1.48
C HIS A 99 -8.32 -7.48 -1.42
N ALA A 100 -7.45 -6.71 -2.08
CA ALA A 100 -6.02 -7.01 -2.08
C ALA A 100 -5.41 -6.81 -0.70
N GLU A 101 -4.50 -7.71 -0.33
CA GLU A 101 -3.75 -7.63 0.93
C GLU A 101 -2.25 -7.53 0.63
N ILE A 102 -1.61 -6.50 1.18
CA ILE A 102 -0.17 -6.26 1.08
C ILE A 102 0.39 -6.17 2.50
N ARG A 103 1.27 -7.11 2.85
CA ARG A 103 1.79 -7.24 4.23
C ARG A 103 3.28 -7.56 4.29
N GLY A 104 3.89 -7.22 5.42
CA GLY A 104 5.31 -7.50 5.69
C GLY A 104 6.19 -6.36 5.22
N GLY A 105 7.34 -6.70 4.65
CA GLY A 105 8.25 -5.71 4.09
C GLY A 105 9.72 -6.10 4.18
N PRO A 106 10.60 -5.31 3.54
CA PRO A 106 10.25 -4.06 2.83
C PRO A 106 9.54 -4.31 1.48
N ILE A 107 8.44 -3.61 1.24
CA ILE A 107 7.69 -3.63 -0.03
C ILE A 107 7.79 -2.26 -0.69
N LEU A 108 8.18 -2.23 -1.97
CA LEU A 108 8.22 -1.02 -2.78
C LEU A 108 7.37 -1.19 -4.04
N LEU A 109 6.40 -0.29 -4.23
CA LEU A 109 5.55 -0.20 -5.41
C LEU A 109 5.80 1.13 -6.13
N ASP A 110 6.17 1.10 -7.41
CA ASP A 110 6.48 2.32 -8.17
C ASP A 110 6.19 2.23 -9.68
N ASP A 111 5.96 3.38 -10.31
CA ASP A 111 5.77 3.53 -11.77
C ASP A 111 4.66 2.67 -12.39
N ARG A 112 3.40 3.09 -12.21
CA ARG A 112 2.19 2.49 -12.83
C ARG A 112 1.97 1.04 -12.38
N VAL A 113 1.70 0.84 -11.10
CA VAL A 113 1.37 -0.47 -10.53
C VAL A 113 -0.11 -0.51 -10.15
N LEU A 114 -0.82 -1.53 -10.59
CA LEU A 114 -2.21 -1.79 -10.23
C LEU A 114 -2.30 -3.12 -9.49
N ILE A 115 -2.85 -3.12 -8.28
CA ILE A 115 -3.09 -4.32 -7.49
C ILE A 115 -4.56 -4.33 -7.06
N GLU A 116 -5.32 -5.34 -7.49
CA GLU A 116 -6.76 -5.43 -7.24
C GLU A 116 -7.22 -6.90 -7.12
N GLY A 117 -8.54 -7.12 -7.07
CA GLY A 117 -9.10 -8.46 -6.87
C GLY A 117 -8.87 -8.99 -5.46
N GLN A 118 -8.48 -10.25 -5.32
CA GLN A 118 -8.13 -10.92 -4.06
C GLN A 118 -6.62 -11.21 -4.00
N ALA A 119 -5.80 -10.36 -4.64
CA ALA A 119 -4.36 -10.57 -4.71
C ALA A 119 -3.73 -10.48 -3.31
N CYS A 120 -2.77 -11.36 -3.04
CA CYS A 120 -2.04 -11.38 -1.77
C CYS A 120 -0.54 -11.21 -2.02
N ILE A 121 0.05 -10.19 -1.42
CA ILE A 121 1.46 -9.81 -1.58
C ILE A 121 2.09 -9.78 -0.18
N GLN A 122 3.13 -10.59 0.03
CA GLN A 122 3.75 -10.73 1.34
C GLN A 122 5.27 -10.91 1.29
N GLY A 123 5.98 -10.19 2.16
CA GLY A 123 7.44 -10.30 2.35
C GLY A 123 8.24 -9.20 1.65
N GLU A 124 9.52 -9.44 1.39
CA GLU A 124 10.40 -8.47 0.72
C GLU A 124 10.18 -8.44 -0.80
N ILE A 125 9.51 -7.41 -1.31
CA ILE A 125 9.03 -7.37 -2.71
C ILE A 125 9.21 -5.98 -3.34
N LEU A 126 9.83 -5.94 -4.52
CA LEU A 126 9.89 -4.79 -5.40
C LEU A 126 8.96 -5.01 -6.60
N ILE A 127 7.97 -4.14 -6.79
CA ILE A 127 7.07 -4.16 -7.95
C ILE A 127 7.15 -2.82 -8.65
N GLU A 128 7.57 -2.82 -9.91
CA GLU A 128 7.72 -1.58 -10.65
C GLU A 128 7.45 -1.69 -12.15
N HIS A 129 7.15 -0.55 -12.75
CA HIS A 129 7.07 -0.37 -14.21
C HIS A 129 5.96 -1.17 -14.89
N GLN A 130 4.70 -0.71 -14.81
CA GLN A 130 3.55 -1.30 -15.54
C GLN A 130 3.24 -2.76 -15.15
N VAL A 131 3.08 -3.02 -13.85
CA VAL A 131 2.65 -4.33 -13.35
C VAL A 131 1.19 -4.27 -12.90
N GLU A 132 0.39 -5.21 -13.39
CA GLU A 132 -0.98 -5.44 -12.93
C GLU A 132 -1.04 -6.79 -12.19
N ILE A 133 -1.56 -6.79 -10.97
CA ILE A 133 -1.81 -7.99 -10.17
C ILE A 133 -3.28 -8.04 -9.79
N SER A 134 -3.99 -9.06 -10.26
CA SER A 134 -5.44 -9.18 -10.04
C SER A 134 -5.85 -10.64 -9.81
N GLY A 135 -7.16 -10.92 -9.71
CA GLY A 135 -7.67 -12.27 -9.43
C GLY A 135 -7.30 -12.77 -8.03
N ARG A 136 -6.95 -14.06 -7.90
CA ARG A 136 -6.46 -14.70 -6.65
C ARG A 136 -4.95 -14.92 -6.68
N ALA A 137 -4.22 -14.10 -7.43
CA ALA A 137 -2.78 -14.22 -7.55
C ALA A 137 -2.07 -14.03 -6.20
N THR A 138 -0.98 -14.76 -6.00
CA THR A 138 -0.18 -14.69 -4.77
C THR A 138 1.28 -14.42 -5.11
N VAL A 139 1.88 -13.42 -4.45
CA VAL A 139 3.30 -13.08 -4.56
C VAL A 139 3.89 -13.10 -3.15
N ILE A 140 4.63 -14.15 -2.83
CA ILE A 140 5.10 -14.40 -1.46
C ILE A 140 6.61 -14.60 -1.46
N ALA A 141 7.33 -13.66 -0.86
CA ALA A 141 8.74 -13.77 -0.55
C ALA A 141 8.90 -14.39 0.84
N PHE A 142 9.55 -15.56 0.92
CA PHE A 142 9.90 -16.21 2.18
C PHE A 142 11.20 -15.64 2.75
N ASP A 143 11.40 -15.76 4.06
CA ASP A 143 12.55 -15.21 4.79
C ASP A 143 13.88 -15.35 4.06
N GLY A 144 14.56 -14.21 3.84
CA GLY A 144 15.84 -14.12 3.15
C GLY A 144 15.76 -14.08 1.62
N ASN A 145 14.56 -14.16 1.03
CA ASN A 145 14.36 -13.99 -0.40
C ASN A 145 13.74 -12.64 -0.72
N THR A 146 14.15 -12.06 -1.84
CA THR A 146 13.54 -10.87 -2.44
C THR A 146 12.87 -11.25 -3.75
N ILE A 147 11.67 -10.75 -4.01
CA ILE A 147 11.01 -10.87 -5.32
C ILE A 147 11.02 -9.52 -6.03
N HIS A 148 11.54 -9.49 -7.26
CA HIS A 148 11.45 -8.33 -8.13
C HIS A 148 10.50 -8.63 -9.29
N LEU A 149 9.43 -7.84 -9.39
CA LEU A 149 8.48 -7.87 -10.48
C LEU A 149 8.62 -6.59 -11.27
N ARG A 150 9.10 -6.72 -12.50
CA ARG A 150 9.16 -5.62 -13.45
C ARG A 150 8.28 -5.89 -14.66
N GLY A 151 7.54 -4.88 -15.07
CA GLY A 151 6.63 -4.96 -16.20
C GLY A 151 7.25 -4.52 -17.54
N PRO A 152 6.42 -4.39 -18.58
CA PRO A 152 4.98 -4.61 -18.57
C PRO A 152 4.61 -6.09 -18.27
N LYS A 153 3.77 -6.32 -17.26
CA LYS A 153 3.41 -7.69 -16.83
C LYS A 153 2.02 -7.73 -16.20
N VAL A 154 1.26 -8.79 -16.49
CA VAL A 154 -0.01 -9.10 -15.83
C VAL A 154 0.16 -10.40 -15.07
N ILE A 155 -0.24 -10.41 -13.79
CA ILE A 155 -0.26 -11.57 -12.90
C ILE A 155 -1.70 -11.72 -12.43
N ASN A 156 -2.38 -12.79 -12.79
CA ASN A 156 -3.82 -12.91 -12.51
C ASN A 156 -4.25 -14.35 -12.24
N GLY A 157 -5.56 -14.60 -12.23
CA GLY A 157 -6.10 -15.95 -12.03
C GLY A 157 -5.69 -16.53 -10.69
N GLU A 158 -4.94 -17.63 -10.70
CA GLU A 158 -4.39 -18.30 -9.51
C GLU A 158 -2.86 -18.36 -9.53
N ASP A 159 -2.21 -17.41 -10.22
CA ASP A 159 -0.75 -17.36 -10.31
C ASP A 159 -0.09 -17.35 -8.92
N ARG A 160 1.01 -18.10 -8.79
CA ARG A 160 1.77 -18.23 -7.53
C ARG A 160 3.24 -17.93 -7.78
N ILE A 161 3.67 -16.73 -7.37
CA ILE A 161 5.04 -16.27 -7.50
C ILE A 161 5.74 -16.34 -6.14
N THR A 162 6.80 -17.15 -6.07
CA THR A 162 7.60 -17.33 -4.85
C THR A 162 9.10 -17.03 -5.04
N ARG A 163 9.45 -16.51 -6.22
CA ARG A 163 10.80 -16.11 -6.63
C ARG A 163 10.71 -15.12 -7.78
N THR A 164 11.73 -14.29 -7.96
CA THR A 164 11.87 -13.39 -9.12
C THR A 164 11.74 -14.16 -10.44
N PRO A 165 10.79 -13.80 -11.31
CA PRO A 165 10.69 -14.40 -12.64
C PRO A 165 11.93 -14.08 -13.47
N LEU A 166 12.62 -15.11 -13.97
CA LEU A 166 13.81 -14.94 -14.83
C LEU A 166 13.45 -14.71 -16.31
N VAL A 167 12.16 -14.61 -16.65
CA VAL A 167 11.67 -14.52 -18.03
C VAL A 167 10.75 -13.30 -18.18
N GLY A 168 11.04 -12.49 -19.21
CA GLY A 168 10.40 -11.19 -19.45
C GLY A 168 11.34 -10.04 -19.09
N SER A 169 10.85 -8.79 -19.17
CA SER A 169 11.61 -7.60 -18.78
C SER A 169 12.01 -7.69 -17.30
N LEU A 170 13.32 -7.79 -17.07
CA LEU A 170 14.00 -7.46 -15.82
C LEU A 170 14.28 -5.96 -15.74
#